data_AF-A0A3D4Z1R1-F1
#
_entry.id   AF-A0A3D4Z1R1-F1
#
_cell.length_a   1.000
_cell.length_b   1.000
_cell.length_c   1.000
_cell.angle_alpha   90.00
_cell.angle_beta   90.00
_cell.angle_gamma   90.00
#
_symmetry.space_group_name_H-M   'P 1'
#
loop_
_entity.id
_entity.type
_entity.pdbx_description
1 polymer ?
#
loop_
_entity_poly.entity_id
_entity_poly.type
_entity_poly.pdbx_seq_one_letter_code
_entity_poly.pdbx_strand_id
1 'polypeptide(L)'
;MKYRIFISALTLLFVGSAHAAGSNELNELKQKVDQLVSTNQKNYSDVAQAMNSMNEIRQEFRQIKGQLDSSQYILKESDRVYQDLDQRVSALEDKIGQMHNLLRDINLKLSSTSAAVKTPPGAALSKELEEYQALLNVVNARDYANAASGFLGFLKKYPGSENAGNAQYWVAESFYSMGDYVKAISEFQVLSEKYPSNLHVKEGLYKQGMAFVKLKKIPQAKLFFQKVMSSYPNSAEAYQAKGRLLRLEELEKPIPAVALSQPGISTAPESAPKTGDTVYRPIMKPNPMPAASPRPTVPEDERPAQDSSAPLF
;
A
#
# COMPACT_ATOMS: atom_id res chain seq x y z
N MET A 1 -28.54 57.15 -90.23
CA MET A 1 -27.52 57.46 -89.19
C MET A 1 -28.14 57.75 -87.81
N LYS A 2 -28.96 56.85 -87.24
CA LYS A 2 -29.58 57.07 -85.91
C LYS A 2 -29.52 55.87 -84.94
N TYR A 3 -28.72 54.83 -85.24
CA TYR A 3 -28.61 53.63 -84.38
C TYR A 3 -27.20 53.28 -83.90
N ARG A 4 -26.18 54.11 -84.18
CA ARG A 4 -24.79 53.83 -83.77
C ARG A 4 -24.39 54.41 -82.40
N ILE A 5 -25.26 55.15 -81.73
CA ILE A 5 -24.96 55.76 -80.41
C ILE A 5 -25.59 54.96 -79.25
N PHE A 6 -26.55 54.07 -79.51
CA PHE A 6 -27.23 53.33 -78.43
C PHE A 6 -26.63 51.96 -78.09
N ILE A 7 -25.76 51.39 -78.93
CA ILE A 7 -25.17 50.06 -78.68
C ILE A 7 -23.88 50.14 -77.85
N SER A 8 -23.21 51.30 -77.81
CA SER A 8 -22.02 51.53 -76.97
C SER A 8 -22.35 51.88 -75.51
N ALA A 9 -23.59 52.22 -75.20
CA ALA A 9 -24.02 52.52 -73.82
C ALA A 9 -24.47 51.26 -73.04
N LEU A 10 -24.82 50.17 -73.73
CA LEU A 10 -25.30 48.94 -73.07
C LEU A 10 -24.18 47.91 -72.81
N THR A 11 -23.05 47.99 -73.51
CA THR A 11 -21.87 47.15 -73.23
C THR A 11 -20.98 47.68 -72.10
N LEU A 12 -21.15 48.94 -71.69
CA LEU A 12 -20.41 49.52 -70.56
C LEU A 12 -21.12 49.40 -69.20
N LEU A 13 -22.36 48.91 -69.15
CA LEU A 13 -23.12 48.72 -67.91
C LEU A 13 -23.22 47.25 -67.46
N PHE A 14 -22.67 46.30 -68.22
CA PHE A 14 -22.62 44.89 -67.82
C PHE A 14 -21.20 44.35 -67.53
N VAL A 15 -20.14 45.08 -67.86
CA VAL A 15 -18.76 44.71 -67.50
C VAL A 15 -18.38 45.18 -66.09
N GLY A 16 -19.05 46.20 -65.55
CA GLY A 16 -18.77 46.74 -64.21
C GLY A 16 -19.32 45.89 -63.05
N SER A 17 -20.38 45.11 -63.27
CA SER A 17 -21.09 44.40 -62.18
C SER A 17 -20.70 42.92 -62.05
N ALA A 18 -20.07 42.33 -63.08
CA ALA A 18 -19.61 40.93 -63.05
C ALA A 18 -18.14 40.78 -62.57
N HIS A 19 -17.32 41.83 -62.70
CA HIS A 19 -15.91 41.80 -62.25
C HIS A 19 -15.73 42.03 -60.75
N ALA A 20 -16.71 42.63 -60.06
CA ALA A 20 -16.66 42.86 -58.61
C ALA A 20 -17.16 41.66 -57.79
N ALA A 21 -18.02 40.82 -58.35
CA ALA A 21 -18.52 39.62 -57.67
C ALA A 21 -17.47 38.49 -57.65
N GLY A 22 -16.81 38.22 -58.78
CA GLY A 22 -15.77 37.20 -58.87
C GLY A 22 -14.46 37.53 -58.14
N SER A 23 -14.15 38.82 -57.94
CA SER A 23 -12.98 39.24 -57.17
C SER A 23 -13.17 39.03 -55.66
N ASN A 24 -14.39 39.20 -55.15
CA ASN A 24 -14.71 38.94 -53.75
C ASN A 24 -14.66 37.44 -53.41
N GLU A 25 -15.24 36.58 -54.25
CA GLU A 25 -15.15 35.13 -54.08
C GLU A 25 -13.71 34.62 -54.20
N LEU A 26 -12.92 35.19 -55.11
CA LEU A 26 -11.50 34.86 -55.24
C LEU A 26 -10.69 35.27 -54.01
N ASN A 27 -10.99 36.42 -53.41
CA ASN A 27 -10.34 36.88 -52.19
C ASN A 27 -10.72 36.03 -50.97
N GLU A 28 -11.99 35.63 -50.86
CA GLU A 28 -12.45 34.71 -49.81
C GLU A 28 -11.81 33.32 -49.96
N LEU A 29 -11.68 32.82 -51.20
CA LEU A 29 -11.02 31.54 -51.47
C LEU A 29 -9.53 31.59 -51.11
N LYS A 30 -8.82 32.68 -51.44
CA LYS A 30 -7.42 32.88 -51.03
C LYS A 30 -7.29 32.87 -49.51
N GLN A 31 -8.17 33.60 -48.81
CA GLN A 31 -8.17 33.63 -47.35
C GLN A 31 -8.41 32.24 -46.74
N LYS A 32 -9.34 31.45 -47.30
CA LYS A 32 -9.56 30.06 -46.88
C LYS A 32 -8.34 29.19 -47.14
N VAL A 33 -7.68 29.33 -48.29
CA VAL A 33 -6.45 28.59 -48.60
C VAL A 33 -5.32 28.95 -47.63
N ASP A 34 -5.12 30.24 -47.34
CA ASP A 34 -4.10 30.70 -46.39
C ASP A 34 -4.40 30.18 -44.97
N GLN A 35 -5.67 30.20 -44.56
CA GLN A 35 -6.10 29.62 -43.30
C GLN A 35 -5.87 28.10 -43.25
N LEU A 36 -6.12 27.40 -44.35
CA LEU A 36 -5.93 25.96 -44.45
C LEU A 36 -4.44 25.60 -44.42
N VAL A 37 -3.58 26.38 -45.09
CA VAL A 37 -2.12 26.25 -45.04
C VAL A 37 -1.62 26.52 -43.61
N SER A 38 -2.08 27.58 -42.96
CA SER A 38 -1.72 27.90 -41.58
C SER A 38 -2.16 26.80 -40.60
N THR A 39 -3.38 26.29 -40.76
CA THR A 39 -3.90 25.18 -39.95
C THR A 39 -3.10 23.90 -40.19
N ASN A 40 -2.77 23.59 -41.44
CA ASN A 40 -1.99 22.40 -41.77
C ASN A 40 -0.56 22.50 -41.22
N GLN A 41 0.07 23.69 -41.29
CA GLN A 41 1.37 23.96 -40.68
C GLN A 41 1.34 23.78 -39.16
N LYS A 42 0.29 24.25 -38.49
CA LYS A 42 0.08 24.02 -37.06
C LYS A 42 -0.12 22.54 -36.73
N ASN A 43 -0.90 21.82 -37.54
CA ASN A 43 -1.08 20.38 -37.36
C ASN A 43 0.27 19.63 -37.45
N TYR A 44 1.15 20.01 -38.37
CA TYR A 44 2.50 19.43 -38.45
C TYR A 44 3.33 19.72 -37.19
N SER A 45 3.25 20.92 -36.62
CA SER A 45 3.96 21.23 -35.36
C SER A 45 3.38 20.46 -34.17
N ASP A 46 2.06 20.32 -34.09
CA ASP A 46 1.39 19.62 -33.00
C ASP A 46 1.71 18.11 -33.06
N VAL A 47 1.74 17.53 -34.26
CA VAL A 47 2.18 16.14 -34.48
C VAL A 47 3.65 15.94 -34.09
N ALA A 48 4.54 16.89 -34.44
CA ALA A 48 5.94 16.82 -34.04
C ALA A 48 6.11 16.87 -32.51
N GLN A 49 5.34 17.72 -31.82
CA GLN A 49 5.32 17.78 -30.36
C GLN A 49 4.80 16.47 -29.75
N ALA A 50 3.70 15.93 -30.28
CA ALA A 50 3.15 14.66 -29.83
C ALA A 50 4.16 13.50 -30.00
N MET A 51 4.93 13.49 -31.09
CA MET A 51 5.99 12.51 -31.32
C MET A 51 7.12 12.65 -30.28
N ASN A 52 7.51 13.88 -29.93
CA ASN A 52 8.53 14.12 -28.90
C ASN A 52 8.04 13.66 -27.52
N SER A 53 6.82 14.03 -27.12
CA SER A 53 6.24 13.57 -25.85
C SER A 53 6.07 12.04 -25.82
N MET A 54 5.72 11.41 -26.93
CA MET A 54 5.66 9.95 -27.03
C MET A 54 7.04 9.29 -26.85
N ASN A 55 8.10 9.94 -27.34
CA ASN A 55 9.47 9.46 -27.13
C ASN A 55 9.91 9.62 -25.67
N GLU A 56 9.55 10.71 -25.01
CA GLU A 56 9.79 10.94 -23.57
C GLU A 56 9.06 9.89 -22.73
N ILE A 57 7.76 9.69 -22.96
CA ILE A 57 6.96 8.66 -22.27
C ILE A 57 7.56 7.26 -22.46
N ARG A 58 8.04 6.94 -23.68
CA ARG A 58 8.71 5.65 -23.93
C ARG A 58 10.03 5.52 -23.17
N GLN A 59 10.78 6.60 -22.98
CA GLN A 59 12.00 6.59 -22.18
C GLN A 59 11.69 6.40 -20.70
N GLU A 60 10.72 7.15 -20.16
CA GLU A 60 10.27 7.02 -18.78
C GLU A 60 9.71 5.63 -18.49
N PHE A 61 8.91 5.08 -19.41
CA PHE A 61 8.38 3.72 -19.27
C PHE A 61 9.49 2.67 -19.19
N ARG A 62 10.57 2.82 -19.99
CA ARG A 62 11.74 1.94 -19.90
C ARG A 62 12.46 2.10 -18.56
N GLN A 63 12.59 3.32 -18.07
CA GLN A 63 13.22 3.59 -16.76
C GLN A 63 12.40 3.01 -15.60
N ILE A 64 11.08 3.23 -15.61
CA ILE A 64 10.15 2.67 -14.63
C ILE A 64 10.20 1.15 -14.66
N LYS A 65 10.22 0.54 -15.86
CA LYS A 65 10.35 -0.92 -15.98
C LYS A 65 11.66 -1.42 -15.37
N GLY A 66 12.79 -0.76 -15.64
CA GLY A 66 14.07 -1.10 -15.01
C GLY A 66 14.07 -0.93 -13.49
N GLN A 67 13.42 0.11 -12.97
CA GLN A 67 13.24 0.30 -11.52
C GLN A 67 12.32 -0.76 -10.92
N LEU A 68 11.27 -1.18 -11.64
CA LEU A 68 10.37 -2.24 -11.21
C LEU A 68 11.11 -3.58 -11.16
N ASP A 69 11.89 -3.90 -12.20
CA ASP A 69 12.66 -5.14 -12.28
C ASP A 69 13.73 -5.18 -11.17
N SER A 70 14.43 -4.07 -10.92
CA SER A 70 15.39 -3.99 -9.81
C SER A 70 14.73 -4.02 -8.42
N SER A 71 13.54 -3.41 -8.26
CA SER A 71 12.77 -3.52 -7.02
C SER A 71 12.24 -4.94 -6.78
N GLN A 72 11.78 -5.64 -7.82
CA GLN A 72 11.35 -7.04 -7.76
C GLN A 72 12.53 -7.95 -7.41
N TYR A 73 13.71 -7.68 -7.99
CA TYR A 73 14.93 -8.38 -7.65
C TYR A 73 15.30 -8.22 -6.17
N ILE A 74 15.29 -6.98 -5.65
CA ILE A 74 15.57 -6.71 -4.23
C ILE A 74 14.56 -7.40 -3.31
N LEU A 75 13.27 -7.41 -3.66
CA LEU A 75 12.24 -8.10 -2.88
C LEU A 75 12.48 -9.61 -2.84
N LYS A 76 12.79 -10.22 -3.98
CA LYS A 76 13.09 -11.65 -4.08
C LYS A 76 14.36 -12.03 -3.31
N GLU A 77 15.36 -11.16 -3.35
CA GLU A 77 16.59 -11.36 -2.58
C GLU A 77 16.34 -11.19 -1.07
N SER A 78 15.51 -10.22 -0.69
CA SER A 78 15.06 -10.06 0.69
C SER A 78 14.33 -11.31 1.18
N ASP A 79 13.45 -11.91 0.37
CA ASP A 79 12.77 -13.17 0.73
C ASP A 79 13.75 -14.32 0.96
N ARG A 80 14.83 -14.41 0.16
CA ARG A 80 15.90 -15.39 0.39
C ARG A 80 16.63 -15.16 1.71
N VAL A 81 16.95 -13.91 2.02
CA VAL A 81 17.61 -13.55 3.29
C VAL A 81 16.68 -13.87 4.47
N TYR A 82 15.38 -13.61 4.36
CA TYR A 82 14.42 -13.99 5.39
C TYR A 82 14.32 -15.50 5.57
N GLN A 83 14.32 -16.29 4.49
CA GLN A 83 14.34 -17.75 4.57
C GLN A 83 15.63 -18.30 5.20
N ASP A 84 16.79 -17.74 4.87
CA ASP A 84 18.06 -18.09 5.52
C ASP A 84 18.02 -17.75 7.02
N LEU A 85 17.46 -16.57 7.35
CA LEU A 85 17.33 -16.15 8.74
C LEU A 85 16.39 -17.08 9.52
N ASP A 86 15.25 -17.47 8.95
CA ASP A 86 14.33 -18.44 9.57
C ASP A 86 15.00 -19.80 9.80
N GLN A 87 15.78 -20.30 8.83
CA GLN A 87 16.54 -21.54 9.00
C GLN A 87 17.57 -21.43 10.13
N ARG A 88 18.28 -20.30 10.20
CA ARG A 88 19.26 -20.05 11.25
C ARG A 88 18.61 -19.89 12.62
N VAL A 89 17.46 -19.23 12.69
CA VAL A 89 16.67 -19.09 13.93
C VAL A 89 16.19 -20.47 14.38
N SER A 90 15.61 -21.28 13.50
CA SER A 90 15.18 -22.64 13.83
C SER A 90 16.35 -23.52 14.31
N ALA A 91 17.51 -23.44 13.65
CA ALA A 91 18.71 -24.16 14.09
C ALA A 91 19.23 -23.67 15.46
N LEU A 92 19.10 -22.37 15.75
CA LEU A 92 19.42 -21.82 17.07
C LEU A 92 18.42 -22.26 18.13
N GLU A 93 17.13 -22.29 17.82
CA GLU A 93 16.06 -22.78 18.70
C GLU A 93 16.29 -24.26 19.06
N ASP A 94 16.63 -25.10 18.08
CA ASP A 94 16.98 -26.51 18.31
C ASP A 94 18.20 -26.63 19.23
N LYS A 95 19.22 -25.79 19.00
CA LYS A 95 20.45 -25.80 19.81
C LYS A 95 20.19 -25.31 21.23
N ILE A 96 19.31 -24.33 21.41
CA ILE A 96 18.85 -23.86 22.72
C ILE A 96 18.07 -24.97 23.42
N GLY A 97 17.20 -25.70 22.71
CA GLY A 97 16.48 -26.85 23.24
C GLY A 97 17.43 -27.97 23.70
N GLN A 98 18.47 -28.28 22.91
CA GLN A 98 19.51 -29.24 23.29
C GLN A 98 20.29 -28.77 24.53
N MET A 99 20.70 -27.50 24.57
CA MET A 99 21.37 -26.91 25.72
C MET A 99 20.49 -26.96 26.97
N HIS A 100 19.20 -26.65 26.84
CA HIS A 100 18.24 -26.67 27.94
C HIS A 100 18.08 -28.09 28.51
N ASN A 101 18.01 -29.10 27.64
CA ASN A 101 18.00 -30.50 28.07
C ASN A 101 19.30 -30.91 28.77
N LEU A 102 20.45 -30.47 28.25
CA LEU A 102 21.75 -30.73 28.87
C LEU A 102 21.85 -30.09 30.27
N LEU A 103 21.40 -28.83 30.40
CA LEU A 103 21.35 -28.12 31.68
C LEU A 103 20.39 -28.77 32.66
N ARG A 104 19.24 -29.27 32.21
CA ARG A 104 18.30 -30.05 33.03
C ARG A 104 18.93 -31.34 33.54
N ASP A 105 19.61 -32.10 32.69
CA ASP A 105 20.27 -33.34 33.07
C ASP A 105 21.43 -33.11 34.05
N ILE A 106 22.19 -32.02 33.86
CA ILE A 106 23.21 -31.57 34.81
C ILE A 106 22.56 -31.19 36.14
N ASN A 107 21.49 -30.40 36.11
CA ASN A 107 20.79 -29.96 37.33
C ASN A 107 20.14 -31.13 38.08
N LEU A 108 19.61 -32.13 37.38
CA LEU A 108 19.08 -33.36 37.99
C LEU A 108 20.19 -34.18 38.67
N LYS A 109 21.37 -34.27 38.04
CA LYS A 109 22.56 -34.92 38.62
C LYS A 109 23.18 -34.13 39.78
N LEU A 110 23.03 -32.81 39.79
CA LEU A 110 23.52 -31.93 40.86
C LEU A 110 22.55 -31.86 42.05
N SER A 111 21.25 -31.93 41.79
CA SER A 111 20.18 -31.92 42.80
C SER A 111 20.13 -33.22 43.61
N SER A 112 20.63 -34.34 43.08
CA SER A 112 20.87 -35.57 43.85
C SER A 112 22.02 -35.46 44.86
N THR A 113 22.74 -34.33 44.92
CA THR A 113 23.89 -34.12 45.81
C THR A 113 23.69 -32.95 46.78
N SER A 114 22.56 -32.24 46.74
CA SER A 114 22.31 -31.13 47.68
C SER A 114 20.82 -31.04 48.03
N ALA A 115 20.46 -31.75 49.10
CA ALA A 115 19.27 -31.45 49.86
C ALA A 115 19.50 -30.16 50.67
N ALA A 116 18.52 -29.27 50.63
CA ALA A 116 18.34 -28.02 51.38
C ALA A 116 19.11 -26.79 50.88
N VAL A 117 18.39 -25.85 50.24
CA VAL A 117 18.31 -24.40 50.56
C VAL A 117 17.21 -23.76 49.69
N LYS A 118 16.55 -22.73 50.26
CA LYS A 118 15.38 -21.99 49.76
C LYS A 118 15.65 -21.26 48.42
N THR A 119 14.59 -21.18 47.60
CA THR A 119 14.44 -20.65 46.22
C THR A 119 15.51 -19.68 45.67
N PRO A 120 16.17 -20.01 44.54
CA PRO A 120 17.18 -19.17 43.89
C PRO A 120 16.66 -18.25 42.75
N PRO A 121 17.34 -17.13 42.46
CA PRO A 121 17.04 -16.17 41.37
C PRO A 121 16.90 -16.76 39.96
N GLY A 122 17.47 -17.94 39.68
CA GLY A 122 17.38 -18.60 38.38
C GLY A 122 15.97 -19.12 38.03
N ALA A 123 15.13 -19.43 39.02
CA ALA A 123 13.77 -19.91 38.79
C ALA A 123 12.79 -18.80 38.36
N ALA A 124 13.08 -17.54 38.70
CA ALA A 124 12.28 -16.40 38.29
C ALA A 124 12.57 -16.01 36.83
N LEU A 125 13.83 -16.09 36.41
CA LEU A 125 14.26 -15.83 35.03
C LEU A 125 13.72 -16.91 34.07
N SER A 126 13.71 -18.19 34.49
CA SER A 126 13.11 -19.27 33.70
C SER A 126 11.60 -19.08 33.55
N LYS A 127 10.91 -18.68 34.61
CA LYS A 127 9.46 -18.43 34.58
C LYS A 127 9.08 -17.22 33.72
N GLU A 128 9.86 -16.14 33.78
CA GLU A 128 9.69 -14.98 32.90
C GLU A 128 9.80 -15.39 31.43
N LEU A 129 10.83 -16.17 31.09
CA LEU A 129 11.04 -16.65 29.73
C LEU A 129 9.91 -17.57 29.25
N GLU A 130 9.44 -18.48 30.09
CA GLU A 130 8.29 -19.35 29.81
C GLU A 130 7.01 -18.53 29.54
N GLU A 131 6.72 -17.53 30.39
CA GLU A 131 5.56 -16.65 30.21
C GLU A 131 5.65 -15.82 28.92
N TYR A 132 6.84 -15.30 28.61
CA TYR A 132 7.08 -14.58 27.36
C TYR A 132 6.87 -15.48 26.12
N GLN A 133 7.41 -16.71 26.14
CA GLN A 133 7.26 -17.67 25.05
C GLN A 133 5.80 -18.10 24.86
N ALA A 134 5.05 -18.28 25.95
CA ALA A 134 3.63 -18.57 25.89
C ALA A 134 2.86 -17.45 25.16
N LEU A 135 3.21 -16.19 25.40
CA LEU A 135 2.59 -15.05 24.72
C LEU A 135 2.95 -14.98 23.23
N LEU A 136 4.17 -15.36 22.84
CA LEU A 136 4.52 -15.49 21.41
C LEU A 136 3.67 -16.55 20.70
N ASN A 137 3.34 -17.66 21.37
CA ASN A 137 2.44 -18.66 20.80
C ASN A 137 1.04 -18.09 20.55
N VAL A 138 0.56 -17.18 21.40
CA VAL A 138 -0.73 -16.48 21.20
C VAL A 138 -0.67 -15.56 19.97
N VAL A 139 0.46 -14.85 19.77
CA VAL A 139 0.70 -14.06 18.55
C VAL A 139 0.71 -14.95 17.30
N ASN A 140 1.38 -16.10 17.37
CA ASN A 140 1.45 -17.06 16.27
C ASN A 140 0.08 -17.64 15.93
N ALA A 141 -0.79 -17.83 16.94
CA ALA A 141 -2.19 -18.18 16.76
C ALA A 141 -3.06 -17.05 16.19
N ARG A 142 -2.47 -15.86 15.96
CA ARG A 142 -3.13 -14.63 15.47
C ARG A 142 -4.20 -14.08 16.41
N ASP A 143 -4.16 -14.47 17.67
CA ASP A 143 -5.04 -13.93 18.70
C ASP A 143 -4.44 -12.65 19.27
N TYR A 144 -4.45 -11.60 18.45
CA TYR A 144 -3.81 -10.33 18.77
C TYR A 144 -4.47 -9.59 19.95
N ALA A 145 -5.75 -9.84 20.23
CA ALA A 145 -6.44 -9.25 21.37
C ALA A 145 -5.88 -9.80 22.69
N ASN A 146 -5.79 -11.13 22.80
CA ASN A 146 -5.21 -11.76 23.98
C ASN A 146 -3.69 -11.55 24.06
N ALA A 147 -2.98 -11.52 22.92
CA ALA A 147 -1.57 -11.19 22.90
C ALA A 147 -1.27 -9.79 23.45
N ALA A 148 -2.00 -8.76 23.00
CA ALA A 148 -1.82 -7.39 23.51
C ALA A 148 -2.04 -7.31 25.03
N SER A 149 -3.15 -7.88 25.52
CA SER A 149 -3.46 -7.90 26.96
C SER A 149 -2.41 -8.69 27.75
N GLY A 150 -1.96 -9.82 27.22
CA GLY A 150 -0.96 -10.67 27.86
C GLY A 150 0.41 -10.01 27.95
N PHE A 151 0.90 -9.37 26.88
CA PHE A 151 2.15 -8.62 26.92
C PHE A 151 2.08 -7.37 27.79
N LEU A 152 0.94 -6.67 27.86
CA LEU A 152 0.76 -5.60 28.84
C LEU A 152 0.84 -6.12 30.29
N GLY A 153 0.27 -7.29 30.56
CA GLY A 153 0.42 -7.99 31.84
C GLY A 153 1.88 -8.36 32.13
N PHE A 154 2.59 -8.89 31.14
CA PHE A 154 4.01 -9.20 31.22
C PHE A 154 4.84 -7.96 31.56
N LEU A 155 4.63 -6.83 30.87
CA LEU A 155 5.34 -5.58 31.11
C LEU A 155 5.08 -4.99 32.50
N LYS A 156 3.86 -5.18 33.04
CA LYS A 156 3.53 -4.78 34.41
C LYS A 156 4.23 -5.64 35.45
N LYS A 157 4.36 -6.94 35.18
CA LYS A 157 4.94 -7.93 36.08
C LYS A 157 6.48 -7.94 36.04
N TYR A 158 7.06 -7.70 34.87
CA TYR A 158 8.50 -7.75 34.60
C TYR A 158 8.99 -6.45 33.92
N PRO A 159 8.86 -5.28 34.58
CA PRO A 159 9.18 -3.99 33.96
C PRO A 159 10.66 -3.79 33.61
N GLY A 160 11.56 -4.55 34.24
CA GLY A 160 13.01 -4.54 34.00
C GLY A 160 13.52 -5.73 33.18
N SER A 161 12.61 -6.51 32.58
CA SER A 161 12.97 -7.64 31.72
C SER A 161 13.84 -7.21 30.54
N GLU A 162 14.81 -8.04 30.15
CA GLU A 162 15.54 -7.87 28.89
C GLU A 162 14.60 -7.95 27.67
N ASN A 163 13.49 -8.69 27.81
CA ASN A 163 12.44 -8.79 26.80
C ASN A 163 11.41 -7.66 26.87
N ALA A 164 11.50 -6.71 27.82
CA ALA A 164 10.50 -5.66 27.96
C ALA A 164 10.35 -4.81 26.70
N GLY A 165 11.45 -4.47 26.01
CA GLY A 165 11.38 -3.77 24.72
C GLY A 165 10.68 -4.61 23.64
N ASN A 166 10.95 -5.90 23.57
CA ASN A 166 10.32 -6.80 22.60
C ASN A 166 8.83 -7.01 22.91
N ALA A 167 8.47 -7.16 24.18
CA ALA A 167 7.08 -7.24 24.63
C ALA A 167 6.31 -5.96 24.27
N GLN A 168 6.90 -4.78 24.47
CA GLN A 168 6.30 -3.51 24.07
C GLN A 168 6.08 -3.43 22.55
N TYR A 169 7.02 -3.95 21.76
CA TYR A 169 6.84 -4.08 20.32
C TYR A 169 5.65 -4.98 19.97
N TRP A 170 5.52 -6.16 20.62
CA TRP A 170 4.41 -7.07 20.37
C TRP A 170 3.05 -6.51 20.78
N VAL A 171 2.97 -5.67 21.82
CA VAL A 171 1.75 -4.92 22.15
C VAL A 171 1.35 -4.04 20.97
N ALA A 172 2.29 -3.23 20.46
CA ALA A 172 2.03 -2.33 19.35
C ALA A 172 1.65 -3.07 18.05
N GLU A 173 2.37 -4.15 17.74
CA GLU A 173 2.10 -4.98 16.56
C GLU A 173 0.75 -5.69 16.65
N SER A 174 0.35 -6.11 17.85
CA SER A 174 -0.96 -6.70 18.07
C SER A 174 -2.08 -5.68 17.80
N PHE A 175 -1.96 -4.44 18.29
CA PHE A 175 -2.92 -3.38 17.95
C PHE A 175 -2.92 -3.04 16.47
N TYR A 176 -1.75 -3.01 15.83
CA TYR A 176 -1.63 -2.78 14.39
C TYR A 176 -2.37 -3.86 13.59
N SER A 177 -2.20 -5.13 13.99
CA SER A 177 -2.80 -6.29 13.34
C SER A 177 -4.32 -6.36 13.53
N MET A 178 -4.83 -5.86 14.66
CA MET A 178 -6.27 -5.67 14.89
C MET A 178 -6.87 -4.48 14.12
N GLY A 179 -6.03 -3.65 13.49
CA GLY A 179 -6.47 -2.43 12.80
C GLY A 179 -6.74 -1.25 13.75
N ASP A 180 -6.43 -1.38 15.05
CA ASP A 180 -6.46 -0.26 16.00
C ASP A 180 -5.17 0.56 15.84
N TYR A 181 -5.08 1.23 14.68
CA TYR A 181 -3.89 1.98 14.27
C TYR A 181 -3.57 3.14 15.22
N VAL A 182 -4.57 3.71 15.91
CA VAL A 182 -4.36 4.79 16.87
C VAL A 182 -3.60 4.28 18.09
N LYS A 183 -4.04 3.15 18.68
CA LYS A 183 -3.30 2.53 19.78
C LYS A 183 -1.94 2.01 19.32
N ALA A 184 -1.86 1.39 18.15
CA ALA A 184 -0.60 0.91 17.60
C ALA A 184 0.45 2.04 17.53
N ILE A 185 0.06 3.23 17.05
CA ILE A 185 0.95 4.39 17.00
C ILE A 185 1.45 4.79 18.40
N SER A 186 0.55 4.83 19.39
CA SER A 186 0.89 5.15 20.77
C SER A 186 1.88 4.14 21.35
N GLU A 187 1.64 2.85 21.14
CA GLU A 187 2.47 1.78 21.72
C GLU A 187 3.84 1.66 21.02
N PHE A 188 3.93 1.95 19.71
CA PHE A 188 5.22 2.11 19.03
C PHE A 188 5.98 3.36 19.50
N GLN A 189 5.27 4.42 19.89
CA GLN A 189 5.91 5.59 20.48
C GLN A 189 6.53 5.24 21.84
N VAL A 190 5.79 4.54 22.71
CA VAL A 190 6.31 4.02 23.99
C VAL A 190 7.54 3.16 23.77
N LEU A 191 7.55 2.29 22.75
CA LEU A 191 8.74 1.51 22.38
C LEU A 191 9.95 2.41 22.13
N SER A 192 9.80 3.44 21.29
CA SER A 192 10.89 4.34 20.92
C SER A 192 11.38 5.23 22.07
N GLU A 193 10.50 5.61 23.00
CA GLU A 193 10.82 6.50 24.12
C GLU A 193 11.41 5.74 25.31
N LYS A 194 10.82 4.60 25.66
CA LYS A 194 11.22 3.82 26.85
C LYS A 194 12.32 2.81 26.54
N TYR A 195 12.40 2.32 25.30
CA TYR A 195 13.37 1.30 24.89
C TYR A 195 14.13 1.72 23.62
N PRO A 196 14.80 2.89 23.61
CA PRO A 196 15.42 3.46 22.40
C PRO A 196 16.52 2.61 21.77
N SER A 197 17.15 1.70 22.54
CA SER A 197 18.18 0.77 22.07
C SER A 197 17.60 -0.55 21.53
N ASN A 198 16.30 -0.77 21.61
CA ASN A 198 15.68 -2.00 21.16
C ASN A 198 15.75 -2.14 19.62
N LEU A 199 16.00 -3.36 19.14
CA LEU A 199 16.20 -3.64 17.71
C LEU A 199 14.97 -3.33 16.84
N HIS A 200 13.78 -3.34 17.42
CA HIS A 200 12.51 -3.06 16.75
C HIS A 200 12.13 -1.57 16.71
N VAL A 201 12.93 -0.65 17.27
CA VAL A 201 12.59 0.79 17.24
C VAL A 201 12.45 1.31 15.80
N LYS A 202 13.36 0.91 14.92
CA LYS A 202 13.31 1.29 13.49
C LYS A 202 12.06 0.72 12.79
N GLU A 203 11.69 -0.51 13.11
CA GLU A 203 10.49 -1.17 12.60
C GLU A 203 9.22 -0.50 13.11
N GLY A 204 9.17 -0.16 14.40
CA GLY A 204 8.07 0.56 15.02
C GLY A 204 7.84 1.93 14.39
N LEU A 205 8.91 2.70 14.14
CA LEU A 205 8.81 3.99 13.44
C LEU A 205 8.26 3.85 12.02
N TYR A 206 8.70 2.83 11.27
CA TYR A 206 8.15 2.56 9.94
C TYR A 206 6.67 2.16 10.02
N LYS A 207 6.31 1.30 10.97
CA LYS A 207 4.92 0.88 11.20
C LYS A 207 4.02 2.02 11.67
N GLN A 208 4.53 3.00 12.42
CA GLN A 208 3.80 4.25 12.70
C GLN A 208 3.47 5.00 11.41
N GLY A 209 4.43 5.16 10.50
CA GLY A 209 4.18 5.74 9.18
C GLY A 209 3.10 4.99 8.41
N MET A 210 3.18 3.65 8.38
CA MET A 210 2.17 2.79 7.76
C MET A 210 0.78 2.91 8.42
N ALA A 211 0.72 3.00 9.75
CA ALA A 211 -0.51 3.20 10.51
C ALA A 211 -1.17 4.55 10.15
N PHE A 212 -0.38 5.62 10.00
CA PHE A 212 -0.89 6.90 9.52
C PHE A 212 -1.42 6.83 8.09
N VAL A 213 -0.78 6.06 7.20
CA VAL A 213 -1.34 5.78 5.85
C VAL A 213 -2.70 5.11 5.95
N LYS A 214 -2.85 4.10 6.81
CA LYS A 214 -4.12 3.39 7.02
C LYS A 214 -5.22 4.31 7.57
N LEU A 215 -4.83 5.28 8.42
CA LEU A 215 -5.70 6.33 8.93
C LEU A 215 -5.93 7.48 7.93
N LYS A 216 -5.40 7.39 6.69
CA LYS A 216 -5.45 8.44 5.66
C LYS A 216 -4.83 9.79 6.08
N LYS A 217 -3.96 9.75 7.08
CA LYS A 217 -3.21 10.89 7.62
C LYS A 217 -1.85 11.00 6.89
N ILE A 218 -1.91 11.31 5.60
CA ILE A 218 -0.74 11.28 4.71
C ILE A 218 0.40 12.21 5.15
N PRO A 219 0.15 13.47 5.59
CA PRO A 219 1.23 14.34 6.06
C PRO A 219 2.02 13.73 7.22
N GLN A 220 1.31 13.14 8.20
CA GLN A 220 1.92 12.48 9.34
C GLN A 220 2.69 11.23 8.91
N ALA A 221 2.14 10.43 7.99
CA ALA A 221 2.84 9.27 7.45
C ALA A 221 4.20 9.65 6.84
N LYS A 222 4.24 10.72 6.04
CA LYS A 222 5.49 11.21 5.42
C LYS A 222 6.53 11.60 6.47
N LEU A 223 6.13 12.27 7.56
CA LEU A 223 7.04 12.63 8.65
C LEU A 223 7.71 11.40 9.28
N PHE A 224 6.94 10.34 9.54
CA PHE A 224 7.50 9.12 10.11
C PHE A 224 8.40 8.37 9.13
N PHE A 225 8.05 8.31 7.83
CA PHE A 225 8.94 7.73 6.82
C PHE A 225 10.25 8.50 6.68
N GLN A 226 10.20 9.83 6.67
CA GLN A 226 11.38 10.69 6.67
C GLN A 226 12.23 10.48 7.93
N LYS A 227 11.60 10.36 9.10
CA LYS A 227 12.28 10.10 10.37
C LYS A 227 13.05 8.78 10.34
N VAL A 228 12.45 7.70 9.85
CA VAL A 228 13.15 6.41 9.69
C VAL A 228 14.36 6.56 8.76
N MET A 229 14.18 7.23 7.62
CA MET A 229 15.27 7.46 6.67
C MET A 229 16.41 8.30 7.25
N SER A 230 16.11 9.31 8.07
CA SER A 230 17.14 10.14 8.71
C SER A 230 17.82 9.46 9.88
N SER A 231 17.07 8.71 10.70
CA SER A 231 17.60 8.09 11.92
C SER A 231 18.28 6.75 11.67
N TYR A 232 17.87 6.02 10.62
CA TYR A 232 18.37 4.68 10.29
C TYR A 232 18.64 4.52 8.79
N PRO A 233 19.49 5.36 8.17
CA PRO A 233 19.59 5.49 6.71
C PRO A 233 19.97 4.21 5.95
N ASN A 234 20.66 3.27 6.59
CA ASN A 234 21.11 2.01 5.99
C ASN A 234 20.24 0.79 6.35
N SER A 235 19.08 1.01 6.99
CA SER A 235 18.17 -0.06 7.42
C SER A 235 17.19 -0.47 6.33
N ALA A 236 16.70 -1.71 6.40
CA ALA A 236 15.63 -2.19 5.51
C ALA A 236 14.40 -1.30 5.58
N GLU A 237 14.05 -0.83 6.78
CA GLU A 237 12.93 0.06 7.07
C GLU A 237 13.09 1.42 6.38
N ALA A 238 14.31 1.96 6.30
CA ALA A 238 14.57 3.19 5.56
C ALA A 238 14.38 3.03 4.05
N TYR A 239 14.81 1.90 3.47
CA TYR A 239 14.55 1.60 2.07
C TYR A 239 13.06 1.41 1.78
N GLN A 240 12.35 0.72 2.66
CA GLN A 240 10.89 0.57 2.58
C GLN A 240 10.17 1.91 2.70
N ALA A 241 10.57 2.74 3.67
CA ALA A 241 10.03 4.09 3.89
C ALA A 241 10.20 4.97 2.65
N LYS A 242 11.38 4.96 2.02
CA LYS A 242 11.65 5.69 0.77
C LYS A 242 10.71 5.27 -0.34
N GLY A 243 10.53 3.97 -0.55
CA GLY A 243 9.60 3.44 -1.55
C GLY A 243 8.15 3.85 -1.30
N ARG A 244 7.72 3.86 -0.03
CA ARG A 244 6.38 4.33 0.36
C ARG A 244 6.19 5.82 0.10
N LEU A 245 7.18 6.64 0.44
CA LEU A 245 7.14 8.08 0.27
C LEU A 245 7.03 8.48 -1.20
N LEU A 246 7.85 7.89 -2.07
CA LEU A 246 7.77 8.10 -3.52
C LEU A 246 6.39 7.76 -4.09
N ARG A 247 5.79 6.65 -3.63
CA ARG A 247 4.44 6.27 -4.06
C ARG A 247 3.38 7.27 -3.59
N LEU A 248 3.49 7.77 -2.37
CA LEU A 248 2.56 8.77 -1.84
C LEU A 248 2.66 10.09 -2.59
N GLU A 249 3.87 10.52 -2.95
CA GLU A 249 4.11 11.73 -3.75
C GLU A 249 3.59 11.57 -5.19
N GLU A 250 3.77 10.39 -5.79
CA GLU A 250 3.22 10.10 -7.13
C GLU A 250 1.70 10.19 -7.15
N LEU A 251 1.02 9.71 -6.10
CA LEU A 251 -0.44 9.80 -5.98
C LEU A 251 -0.96 11.23 -5.75
N GLU A 252 -0.11 12.14 -5.28
CA GLU A 252 -0.45 13.56 -5.11
C GLU A 252 -0.21 14.39 -6.38
N LYS A 253 0.52 13.87 -7.37
CA LYS A 253 0.72 14.58 -8.63
C LYS A 253 -0.63 14.75 -9.34
N PRO A 254 -1.02 15.99 -9.69
CA PRO A 254 -2.25 16.20 -10.44
C PRO A 254 -2.15 15.47 -11.78
N ILE A 255 -3.20 14.72 -12.13
CA ILE A 255 -3.34 14.11 -13.45
C ILE A 255 -3.18 15.25 -14.47
N PRO A 256 -2.23 15.17 -15.43
CA PRO A 256 -2.06 16.22 -16.41
C PRO A 256 -3.39 16.46 -17.15
N ALA A 257 -3.84 17.72 -17.18
CA ALA A 257 -5.13 18.16 -17.71
C ALA A 257 -5.37 17.84 -19.21
N VAL A 258 -4.38 17.25 -19.87
CA VAL A 258 -4.41 16.84 -21.28
C VAL A 258 -5.37 15.67 -21.52
N ALA A 259 -5.72 14.88 -20.49
CA ALA A 259 -6.59 13.71 -20.67
C ALA A 259 -8.10 14.03 -20.84
N LEU A 260 -8.56 15.25 -20.51
CA LEU A 260 -10.00 15.59 -20.52
C LEU A 260 -10.39 16.70 -21.51
N SER A 261 -9.44 17.17 -22.33
CA SER A 261 -9.66 18.30 -23.24
C SER A 261 -9.62 17.85 -24.71
N GLN A 262 -10.39 16.81 -25.08
CA GLN A 262 -10.71 16.58 -26.49
C GLN A 262 -12.06 17.21 -26.83
N PRO A 263 -12.11 18.36 -27.53
CA PRO A 263 -13.31 18.77 -28.23
C PRO A 263 -13.37 17.99 -29.55
N GLY A 264 -14.27 17.02 -29.65
CA GLY A 264 -14.68 16.43 -30.93
C GLY A 264 -14.38 14.95 -31.12
N ILE A 265 -15.24 14.10 -30.56
CA ILE A 265 -15.65 12.87 -31.26
C ILE A 265 -17.12 13.08 -31.63
N SER A 266 -17.35 13.91 -32.65
CA SER A 266 -18.61 14.02 -33.36
C SER A 266 -18.38 13.52 -34.78
N THR A 267 -18.35 12.21 -34.94
CA THR A 267 -18.78 11.53 -36.18
C THR A 267 -19.20 10.11 -35.80
N ALA A 268 -20.48 9.95 -35.50
CA ALA A 268 -21.11 8.64 -35.64
C ALA A 268 -21.13 8.30 -37.15
N PRO A 269 -20.59 7.15 -37.59
CA PRO A 269 -20.94 6.63 -38.90
C PRO A 269 -22.32 5.97 -38.78
N GLU A 270 -23.32 6.63 -39.33
CA GLU A 270 -24.60 6.03 -39.70
C GLU A 270 -24.35 5.00 -40.82
N SER A 271 -24.21 3.73 -40.45
CA SER A 271 -24.58 2.58 -41.27
C SER A 271 -24.38 1.27 -40.49
N ALA A 272 -25.46 0.77 -39.89
CA ALA A 272 -25.51 -0.57 -39.33
C ALA A 272 -25.85 -1.59 -40.44
N PRO A 273 -25.07 -2.66 -40.66
CA PRO A 273 -25.61 -3.91 -41.19
C PRO A 273 -26.17 -4.74 -40.03
N LYS A 274 -27.45 -5.11 -40.14
CA LYS A 274 -28.10 -6.12 -39.29
C LYS A 274 -27.62 -7.51 -39.71
N THR A 275 -26.95 -8.23 -38.81
CA THR A 275 -26.82 -9.70 -38.69
C THR A 275 -25.80 -9.91 -37.57
N GLY A 276 -26.08 -10.57 -36.44
CA GLY A 276 -26.54 -11.94 -36.31
C GLY A 276 -25.45 -12.69 -35.53
N ASP A 277 -25.75 -13.01 -34.29
CA ASP A 277 -25.09 -13.98 -33.40
C ASP A 277 -23.57 -13.86 -33.16
N THR A 278 -23.21 -13.20 -32.06
CA THR A 278 -22.18 -13.77 -31.17
C THR A 278 -22.44 -13.36 -29.72
N VAL A 279 -22.59 -14.38 -28.88
CA VAL A 279 -22.90 -14.32 -27.46
C VAL A 279 -21.72 -13.72 -26.69
N TYR A 280 -21.89 -12.52 -26.12
CA TYR A 280 -21.10 -12.07 -24.97
C TYR A 280 -22.02 -11.86 -23.77
N ARG A 281 -21.95 -12.82 -22.84
CA ARG A 281 -22.56 -12.73 -21.51
C ARG A 281 -21.99 -11.52 -20.75
N PRO A 282 -22.82 -10.70 -20.08
CA PRO A 282 -22.31 -9.67 -19.17
C PRO A 282 -21.60 -10.33 -17.98
N ILE A 283 -20.41 -9.83 -17.66
CA ILE A 283 -19.70 -10.16 -16.43
C ILE A 283 -20.58 -9.67 -15.28
N MET A 284 -21.05 -10.63 -14.48
CA MET A 284 -21.89 -10.43 -13.30
C MET A 284 -21.24 -9.42 -12.33
N LYS A 285 -22.08 -8.53 -11.78
CA LYS A 285 -21.76 -7.82 -10.54
C LYS A 285 -21.38 -8.85 -9.46
N PRO A 286 -20.40 -8.57 -8.57
CA PRO A 286 -20.12 -9.47 -7.46
C PRO A 286 -21.37 -9.63 -6.59
N ASN A 287 -21.77 -10.87 -6.36
CA ASN A 287 -22.87 -11.24 -5.51
C ASN A 287 -22.56 -10.82 -4.05
N PRO A 288 -23.49 -10.21 -3.30
CA PRO A 288 -23.28 -9.98 -1.87
C PRO A 288 -23.11 -11.33 -1.15
N MET A 289 -22.17 -11.35 -0.20
CA MET A 289 -21.91 -12.50 0.70
C MET A 289 -23.23 -13.00 1.31
N PRO A 290 -23.46 -14.32 1.40
CA PRO A 290 -24.60 -14.84 2.14
C PRO A 290 -24.45 -14.48 3.63
N ALA A 291 -25.53 -13.98 4.21
CA ALA A 291 -25.64 -13.73 5.65
C ALA A 291 -25.31 -15.02 6.42
N ALA A 292 -24.53 -14.87 7.48
CA ALA A 292 -24.20 -15.96 8.40
C ALA A 292 -25.49 -16.62 8.91
N SER A 293 -25.61 -17.93 8.69
CA SER A 293 -26.69 -18.75 9.26
C SER A 293 -26.71 -18.59 10.79
N PRO A 294 -27.89 -18.48 11.42
CA PRO A 294 -27.99 -18.39 12.87
C PRO A 294 -27.46 -19.67 13.53
N ARG A 295 -26.65 -19.50 14.57
CA ARG A 295 -26.13 -20.56 15.43
C ARG A 295 -27.31 -21.35 16.03
N PRO A 296 -27.28 -22.69 16.06
CA PRO A 296 -28.35 -23.47 16.68
C PRO A 296 -28.43 -23.12 18.17
N THR A 297 -29.61 -22.68 18.59
CA THR A 297 -29.99 -22.53 20.00
C THR A 297 -29.99 -23.91 20.65
N VAL A 298 -29.08 -24.13 21.59
CA VAL A 298 -29.13 -25.27 22.50
C VAL A 298 -30.36 -25.08 23.40
N PRO A 299 -31.25 -26.07 23.57
CA PRO A 299 -32.34 -25.99 24.54
C PRO A 299 -31.78 -25.82 25.94
N GLU A 300 -32.24 -24.76 26.60
CA GLU A 300 -31.98 -24.46 28.00
C GLU A 300 -32.93 -25.29 28.86
N ASP A 301 -32.70 -26.60 28.97
CA ASP A 301 -33.31 -27.40 30.02
C ASP A 301 -32.47 -28.65 30.31
N GLU A 302 -31.98 -28.70 31.55
CA GLU A 302 -31.36 -29.80 32.32
C GLU A 302 -30.12 -29.30 33.08
N ARG A 303 -30.39 -28.53 34.14
CA ARG A 303 -29.51 -28.49 35.31
C ARG A 303 -29.82 -29.71 36.18
N PRO A 304 -28.91 -30.67 36.38
CA PRO A 304 -28.99 -31.51 37.55
C PRO A 304 -28.46 -30.71 38.74
N ALA A 305 -29.32 -30.57 39.75
CA ALA A 305 -28.92 -30.18 41.08
C ALA A 305 -27.86 -31.16 41.61
N GLN A 306 -26.70 -30.64 42.00
CA GLN A 306 -25.80 -31.30 42.95
C GLN A 306 -25.47 -30.23 44.00
N ASP A 307 -26.26 -30.20 45.05
CA ASP A 307 -26.05 -30.94 46.29
C ASP A 307 -24.97 -30.26 47.15
N SER A 308 -25.52 -29.50 48.09
CA SER A 308 -24.86 -28.93 49.24
C SER A 308 -24.53 -30.06 50.20
N SER A 309 -23.29 -30.54 50.20
CA SER A 309 -22.72 -31.21 51.37
C SER A 309 -21.20 -30.97 51.45
N ALA A 310 -20.81 -30.32 52.54
CA ALA A 310 -19.46 -30.00 52.99
C ALA A 310 -18.66 -31.30 53.37
N PRO A 311 -17.39 -31.28 53.87
CA PRO A 311 -16.90 -30.40 54.94
C PRO A 311 -15.44 -29.88 54.86
N LEU A 312 -15.21 -28.89 55.72
CA LEU A 312 -13.96 -28.47 56.38
C LEU A 312 -12.84 -29.52 56.39
N PHE A 313 -11.66 -29.15 55.90
CA PHE A 313 -10.37 -29.11 56.63
C PHE A 313 -9.34 -28.32 55.81
#